data_AF-A0A6N9TW53-F1
#
_entry.id   AF-A0A6N9TW53-F1
#
_cell.length_a   1.000
_cell.length_b   1.000
_cell.length_c   1.000
_cell.angle_alpha   90.00
_cell.angle_beta   90.00
_cell.angle_gamma   90.00
#
_symmetry.space_group_name_H-M   'P 1'
#
loop_
_entity.id
_entity.type
_entity.pdbx_description
1 polymer ?
#
loop_
_entity_poly.entity_id
_entity_poly.type
_entity_poly.pdbx_seq_one_letter_code
_entity_poly.pdbx_strand_id
1 'polypeptide(L)'
;MAATDDTVADDDALYVLTAVLLTPAQYPGVLGDDYVAACSSLALEPYAEGYGLVLGQDGGGARWTVVVDDVSLVAVAIASWDCGMEYDLSPDGRSVVSALPGWPLALAVAAPGVPEPHDPAPGPEGSGPVPLTPPDPECWGPAQRRLGADEVASGWAVWRGRAEEGTVRRADGTSGDQDGDEGEGGTARDVVKTPDGTAPRREEGGGSLRHPGVRRALSEARAYLIDPPPPGRIRSAFASGAARTLRVDGPGWSLVARTDDMAFVLLDEEPGEVLPVGRGPELPGLLRSLDALAARPV
;
A
#
# COMPACT_ATOMS: atom_id res chain seq x y z
N MET A 1 -52.42 5.93 -16.19
CA MET A 1 -51.48 4.91 -16.67
C MET A 1 -50.18 5.63 -16.96
N ALA A 2 -49.24 5.58 -16.02
CA ALA A 2 -47.91 6.14 -16.21
C ALA A 2 -47.13 5.16 -17.08
N ALA A 3 -46.59 5.65 -18.19
CA ALA A 3 -45.64 4.91 -18.99
C ALA A 3 -44.41 4.67 -18.13
N THR A 4 -44.14 3.41 -17.83
CA THR A 4 -42.84 2.94 -17.37
C THR A 4 -41.87 3.14 -18.52
N ASP A 5 -40.97 4.09 -18.35
CA ASP A 5 -39.76 4.22 -19.17
C ASP A 5 -38.85 3.06 -18.78
N ASP A 6 -39.12 1.88 -19.34
CA ASP A 6 -38.13 0.81 -19.43
C ASP A 6 -37.10 1.30 -20.45
N THR A 7 -36.13 2.07 -19.98
CA THR A 7 -34.87 2.23 -20.69
C THR A 7 -34.28 0.83 -20.77
N VAL A 8 -34.41 0.21 -21.95
CA VAL A 8 -33.59 -0.94 -22.35
C VAL A 8 -32.16 -0.56 -21.99
N ALA A 9 -31.63 -1.14 -20.91
CA ALA A 9 -30.21 -1.10 -20.67
C ALA A 9 -29.59 -1.65 -21.94
N ASP A 10 -28.70 -0.89 -22.55
CA ASP A 10 -27.84 -1.44 -23.60
C ASP A 10 -27.16 -2.63 -22.92
N ASP A 11 -27.39 -3.87 -23.38
CA ASP A 11 -26.79 -5.07 -22.76
C ASP A 11 -25.24 -4.97 -22.74
N ASP A 12 -24.69 -4.08 -23.57
CA ASP A 12 -23.28 -3.72 -23.68
C ASP A 12 -22.84 -2.56 -22.75
N ALA A 13 -23.74 -1.99 -21.93
CA ALA A 13 -23.41 -0.90 -21.01
C ALA A 13 -22.65 -1.40 -19.77
N LEU A 14 -21.53 -0.73 -19.45
CA LEU A 14 -20.76 -1.00 -18.25
C LEU A 14 -21.33 -0.24 -17.05
N TYR A 15 -21.82 -0.98 -16.05
CA TYR A 15 -22.15 -0.48 -14.73
C TYR A 15 -20.87 -0.30 -13.92
N VAL A 16 -20.43 0.95 -13.77
CA VAL A 16 -19.21 1.31 -13.01
C VAL A 16 -19.42 1.07 -11.51
N LEU A 17 -18.54 0.28 -10.92
CA LEU A 17 -18.53 0.03 -9.48
C LEU A 17 -17.49 0.88 -8.76
N THR A 18 -16.32 1.02 -9.37
CA THR A 18 -15.22 1.83 -8.82
C THR A 18 -14.21 2.17 -9.90
N ALA A 19 -13.28 3.06 -9.58
CA ALA A 19 -12.15 3.37 -10.42
C ALA A 19 -10.89 3.58 -9.60
N VAL A 20 -9.73 3.32 -10.20
CA VAL A 20 -8.42 3.54 -9.59
C VAL A 20 -7.47 4.17 -10.60
N LEU A 21 -6.53 4.96 -10.09
CA LEU A 21 -5.46 5.52 -10.92
C LEU A 21 -4.38 4.46 -11.17
N LEU A 22 -3.78 4.48 -12.35
CA LEU A 22 -2.61 3.71 -12.74
C LEU A 22 -1.59 4.69 -13.34
N THR A 23 -0.89 5.42 -12.49
CA THR A 23 0.06 6.48 -12.84
C THR A 23 1.42 6.24 -12.20
N PRO A 24 2.50 6.90 -12.67
CA PRO A 24 3.80 6.85 -12.00
C PRO A 24 3.80 7.23 -10.51
N ALA A 25 2.86 8.09 -10.09
CA ALA A 25 2.76 8.53 -8.69
C ALA A 25 1.83 7.65 -7.84
N GLN A 26 0.83 7.03 -8.46
CA GLN A 26 -0.24 6.31 -7.77
C GLN A 26 -0.78 5.17 -8.63
N TYR A 27 -0.74 3.96 -8.07
CA TYR A 27 -1.35 2.76 -8.61
C TYR A 27 -1.60 1.72 -7.49
N PRO A 28 -2.50 0.74 -7.68
CA PRO A 28 -2.68 -0.36 -6.73
C PRO A 28 -1.39 -1.17 -6.57
N GLY A 29 -0.81 -1.20 -5.37
CA GLY A 29 0.49 -1.84 -5.15
C GLY A 29 0.47 -3.33 -5.52
N VAL A 30 -0.67 -3.99 -5.42
CA VAL A 30 -0.85 -5.38 -5.82
C VAL A 30 -0.37 -5.69 -7.24
N LEU A 31 -0.52 -4.74 -8.17
CA LEU A 31 -0.20 -4.89 -9.60
C LEU A 31 1.32 -4.97 -9.88
N GLY A 32 2.17 -4.45 -8.98
CA GLY A 32 3.62 -4.49 -9.21
C GLY A 32 4.43 -3.68 -8.21
N ASP A 33 5.74 -3.94 -8.17
CA ASP A 33 6.70 -3.20 -7.34
C ASP A 33 6.95 -1.77 -7.86
N ASP A 34 6.50 -1.46 -9.07
CA ASP A 34 6.67 -0.19 -9.75
C ASP A 34 5.60 -0.01 -10.85
N TYR A 35 5.55 1.18 -11.45
CA TYR A 35 4.55 1.52 -12.47
C TYR A 35 4.71 0.70 -13.77
N VAL A 36 5.95 0.41 -14.19
CA VAL A 36 6.22 -0.42 -15.37
C VAL A 36 5.79 -1.86 -15.12
N ALA A 37 6.12 -2.35 -13.91
CA ALA A 37 5.55 -3.50 -13.22
C ALA A 37 4.04 -3.67 -13.46
N ALA A 38 3.31 -2.68 -12.96
CA ALA A 38 1.86 -2.64 -12.95
C ALA A 38 1.26 -2.59 -14.37
N CYS A 39 1.83 -1.78 -15.28
CA CYS A 39 1.37 -1.75 -16.68
C CYS A 39 1.57 -3.11 -17.37
N SER A 40 2.72 -3.74 -17.16
CA SER A 40 3.03 -5.05 -17.75
C SER A 40 2.05 -6.14 -17.29
N SER A 41 1.60 -6.09 -16.03
CA SER A 41 0.59 -7.02 -15.49
C SER A 41 -0.77 -6.95 -16.19
N LEU A 42 -1.06 -5.82 -16.85
CA LEU A 42 -2.28 -5.56 -17.61
C LEU A 42 -2.03 -5.57 -19.12
N ALA A 43 -0.85 -6.01 -19.56
CA ALA A 43 -0.41 -5.99 -20.96
C ALA A 43 -0.44 -4.58 -21.59
N LEU A 44 -0.15 -3.54 -20.80
CA LEU A 44 -0.08 -2.15 -21.23
C LEU A 44 1.38 -1.70 -21.40
N GLU A 45 1.62 -0.85 -22.40
CA GLU A 45 2.86 -0.09 -22.47
C GLU A 45 2.83 1.06 -21.44
N PRO A 46 3.93 1.31 -20.69
CA PRO A 46 3.99 2.43 -19.76
C PRO A 46 3.79 3.77 -20.47
N TYR A 47 2.87 4.58 -19.95
CA TYR A 47 2.54 5.89 -20.48
C TYR A 47 2.86 6.96 -19.43
N ALA A 48 3.42 8.10 -19.85
CA ALA A 48 3.99 9.07 -18.90
C ALA A 48 2.90 9.73 -18.04
N GLU A 49 1.76 10.02 -18.64
CA GLU A 49 0.56 10.58 -18.01
C GLU A 49 -0.16 9.52 -17.17
N GLY A 50 -0.01 8.25 -17.52
CA GLY A 50 -0.66 7.12 -16.88
C GLY A 50 -2.03 6.78 -17.46
N TYR A 51 -2.75 5.89 -16.78
CA TYR A 51 -4.09 5.45 -17.14
C TYR A 51 -5.03 5.56 -15.94
N GLY A 52 -6.32 5.58 -16.19
CA GLY A 52 -7.36 5.23 -15.24
C GLY A 52 -7.87 3.81 -15.49
N LEU A 53 -8.18 3.08 -14.43
CA LEU A 53 -8.83 1.77 -14.51
C LEU A 53 -10.25 1.92 -13.97
N VAL A 54 -11.25 1.57 -14.78
CA VAL A 54 -12.66 1.57 -14.42
C VAL A 54 -13.09 0.11 -14.27
N LEU A 55 -13.51 -0.27 -13.07
CA LEU A 55 -13.96 -1.64 -12.77
C LEU A 55 -15.48 -1.64 -12.72
N GLY A 56 -16.10 -2.50 -13.52
CA GLY A 56 -17.55 -2.57 -13.62
C GLY A 56 -18.07 -3.94 -14.05
N GLN A 57 -19.39 -4.02 -14.17
CA GLN A 57 -20.12 -5.18 -14.69
C GLN A 57 -20.89 -4.80 -15.95
N ASP A 58 -21.06 -5.72 -16.90
CA ASP A 58 -22.11 -5.56 -17.91
C ASP A 58 -23.50 -5.95 -17.36
N GLY A 59 -24.55 -5.79 -18.17
CA GLY A 59 -25.93 -6.15 -17.77
C GLY A 59 -26.11 -7.63 -17.43
N GLY A 60 -25.24 -8.49 -17.96
CA GLY A 60 -25.21 -9.92 -17.63
C GLY A 60 -24.56 -10.21 -16.27
N GLY A 61 -23.79 -9.28 -15.73
CA GLY A 61 -22.99 -9.44 -14.51
C GLY A 61 -21.53 -9.82 -14.77
N ALA A 62 -21.09 -9.89 -16.04
CA ALA A 62 -19.71 -10.22 -16.35
C ALA A 62 -18.79 -9.05 -15.98
N ARG A 63 -17.63 -9.38 -15.42
CA ARG A 63 -16.68 -8.42 -14.85
C ARG A 63 -15.73 -7.90 -15.92
N TRP A 64 -15.54 -6.57 -15.92
CA TRP A 64 -14.64 -5.90 -16.85
C TRP A 64 -13.78 -4.84 -16.14
N THR A 65 -12.54 -4.74 -16.61
CA THR A 65 -11.61 -3.64 -16.30
C THR A 65 -11.38 -2.83 -17.57
N VAL A 66 -11.93 -1.63 -17.63
CA VAL A 66 -11.75 -0.71 -18.75
C VAL A 66 -10.58 0.22 -18.46
N VAL A 67 -9.59 0.21 -19.34
CA VAL A 67 -8.40 1.05 -19.28
C VAL A 67 -8.65 2.32 -20.08
N VAL A 68 -8.47 3.47 -19.44
CA VAL A 68 -8.77 4.80 -19.99
C VAL A 68 -7.50 5.65 -19.97
N ASP A 69 -7.16 6.34 -21.06
CA ASP A 69 -5.99 7.25 -21.12
C ASP A 69 -6.30 8.68 -20.65
N ASP A 70 -7.57 9.04 -20.50
CA ASP A 70 -8.02 10.26 -19.81
C ASP A 70 -7.97 10.07 -18.28
N VAL A 71 -6.77 10.23 -17.73
CA VAL A 71 -6.51 10.16 -16.28
C VAL A 71 -7.27 11.23 -15.51
N SER A 72 -7.49 12.41 -16.12
CA SER A 72 -8.16 13.53 -15.46
C SER A 72 -9.63 13.22 -15.19
N LEU A 73 -10.32 12.61 -16.16
CA LEU A 73 -11.70 12.14 -16.00
C LEU A 73 -11.82 11.18 -14.80
N VAL A 74 -10.94 10.19 -14.73
CA VAL A 74 -10.96 9.19 -13.65
C VAL A 74 -10.60 9.80 -12.29
N ALA A 75 -9.60 10.69 -12.25
CA ALA A 75 -9.23 11.40 -11.03
C ALA A 75 -10.37 12.27 -10.48
N VAL A 76 -11.11 12.96 -11.35
CA VAL A 76 -12.28 13.76 -10.97
C VAL A 76 -13.40 12.90 -10.40
N ALA A 77 -13.65 11.73 -11.00
CA ALA A 77 -14.65 10.79 -10.47
C ALA A 77 -14.30 10.31 -9.06
N ILE A 78 -13.04 9.86 -8.85
CA ILE A 78 -12.54 9.42 -7.54
C ILE A 78 -12.67 10.54 -6.51
N ALA A 79 -12.18 11.75 -6.83
CA ALA A 79 -12.26 12.89 -5.91
C ALA A 79 -13.70 13.27 -5.55
N SER A 80 -14.64 13.14 -6.50
CA SER A 80 -16.06 13.39 -6.25
C SER A 80 -16.65 12.38 -5.27
N TRP A 81 -16.39 11.09 -5.49
CA TRP A 81 -16.85 10.02 -4.60
C TRP A 81 -16.23 10.10 -3.20
N ASP A 82 -14.93 10.43 -3.10
CA ASP A 82 -14.24 10.64 -1.82
C ASP A 82 -14.85 11.80 -1.01
N CYS A 83 -15.42 12.79 -1.71
CA CYS A 83 -16.16 13.89 -1.10
C CYS A 83 -17.65 13.57 -0.85
N GLY A 84 -18.10 12.35 -1.13
CA GLY A 84 -19.50 11.91 -0.98
C GLY A 84 -20.45 12.49 -2.02
N MET A 85 -19.94 12.97 -3.15
CA MET A 85 -20.74 13.48 -4.26
C MET A 85 -20.98 12.37 -5.29
N GLU A 86 -22.18 12.37 -5.89
CA GLU A 86 -22.47 11.52 -7.04
C GLU A 86 -21.69 12.02 -8.26
N TYR A 87 -21.11 11.09 -9.00
CA TYR A 87 -20.45 11.36 -10.27
C TYR A 87 -20.67 10.16 -11.19
N ASP A 88 -21.21 10.42 -12.38
CA ASP A 88 -21.43 9.42 -13.41
C ASP A 88 -20.18 9.32 -14.30
N LEU A 89 -19.36 8.31 -14.05
CA LEU A 89 -18.14 8.07 -14.80
C LEU A 89 -18.46 7.30 -16.08
N SER A 90 -18.50 8.01 -17.21
CA SER A 90 -18.70 7.42 -18.54
C SER A 90 -17.52 7.80 -19.45
N PRO A 91 -16.52 6.92 -19.60
CA PRO A 91 -15.40 7.14 -20.52
C PRO A 91 -15.88 7.23 -21.98
N ASP A 92 -15.35 8.19 -22.73
CA ASP A 92 -15.59 8.27 -24.17
C ASP A 92 -14.90 7.10 -24.89
N GLY A 93 -15.53 6.57 -25.94
CA GLY A 93 -14.96 5.44 -26.70
C GLY A 93 -13.59 5.72 -27.31
N ARG A 94 -13.17 7.00 -27.43
CA ARG A 94 -11.83 7.37 -27.91
C ARG A 94 -10.76 7.35 -26.83
N SER A 95 -11.13 7.49 -25.57
CA SER A 95 -10.18 7.41 -24.44
C SER A 95 -10.03 5.99 -23.90
N VAL A 96 -10.91 5.08 -24.29
CA VAL A 96 -10.80 3.65 -23.98
C VAL A 96 -9.65 3.03 -24.77
N VAL A 97 -8.62 2.58 -24.06
CA VAL A 97 -7.45 1.90 -24.63
C VAL A 97 -7.74 0.42 -24.82
N SER A 98 -8.36 -0.21 -23.81
CA SER A 98 -8.70 -1.64 -23.84
C SER A 98 -9.75 -1.97 -22.78
N ALA A 99 -10.54 -3.01 -23.05
CA ALA A 99 -11.38 -3.66 -22.04
C ALA A 99 -10.81 -5.06 -21.74
N LEU A 100 -10.41 -5.28 -20.49
CA LEU A 100 -9.83 -6.53 -20.02
C LEU A 100 -10.89 -7.31 -19.23
N PRO A 101 -11.05 -8.62 -19.48
CA PRO A 101 -11.99 -9.43 -18.71
C PRO A 101 -11.53 -9.56 -17.25
N GLY A 102 -12.47 -9.63 -16.31
CA GLY A 102 -12.18 -9.77 -14.89
C GLY A 102 -11.73 -8.48 -14.20
N TRP A 103 -11.38 -8.59 -12.91
CA TRP A 103 -10.87 -7.49 -12.10
C TRP A 103 -9.51 -7.84 -11.50
N PRO A 104 -8.52 -6.94 -11.56
CA PRO A 104 -7.25 -7.18 -10.90
C PRO A 104 -7.31 -6.95 -9.39
N LEU A 105 -8.42 -6.38 -8.90
CA LEU A 105 -8.66 -6.04 -7.50
C LEU A 105 -9.89 -6.80 -6.99
N ALA A 106 -9.86 -7.19 -5.72
CA ALA A 106 -11.01 -7.80 -5.08
C ALA A 106 -12.08 -6.72 -4.82
N LEU A 107 -13.28 -6.92 -5.38
CA LEU A 107 -14.46 -6.12 -5.08
C LEU A 107 -15.52 -7.03 -4.45
N ALA A 108 -16.19 -6.52 -3.42
CA ALA A 108 -17.22 -7.22 -2.66
C ALA A 108 -18.65 -6.77 -3.03
N VAL A 109 -18.78 -5.89 -4.02
CA VAL A 109 -20.05 -5.25 -4.40
C VAL A 109 -20.44 -5.64 -5.81
N ALA A 110 -21.75 -5.70 -6.05
CA ALA A 110 -22.36 -5.87 -7.36
C ALA A 110 -23.24 -4.65 -7.68
N ALA A 111 -23.42 -4.38 -8.96
CA ALA A 111 -24.31 -3.32 -9.43
C ALA A 111 -25.76 -3.64 -9.03
N PRO A 112 -26.53 -2.68 -8.50
CA PRO A 112 -27.92 -2.92 -8.12
C PRO A 112 -28.76 -3.44 -9.29
N GLY A 113 -29.45 -4.57 -9.09
CA GLY A 113 -30.31 -5.17 -10.11
C GLY A 113 -29.59 -5.98 -11.20
N VAL A 114 -28.26 -6.06 -11.15
CA VAL A 114 -27.43 -6.88 -12.04
C VAL A 114 -27.13 -8.23 -11.37
N PRO A 115 -26.97 -9.34 -12.13
CA PRO A 115 -26.55 -10.63 -11.57
C PRO A 115 -25.20 -10.59 -10.83
N GLU A 116 -24.93 -11.64 -10.06
CA GLU A 116 -23.68 -11.79 -9.31
C GLU A 116 -22.44 -11.68 -10.24
N PRO A 117 -21.39 -10.95 -9.80
CA PRO A 117 -20.17 -10.78 -10.58
C PRO A 117 -19.53 -12.12 -10.96
N HIS A 118 -19.26 -12.32 -12.25
CA HIS A 118 -18.58 -13.51 -12.76
C HIS A 118 -17.64 -13.17 -13.93
N ASP A 119 -16.71 -14.08 -14.25
CA ASP A 119 -15.85 -13.88 -15.41
C ASP A 119 -16.64 -14.05 -16.71
N PRO A 120 -16.40 -13.19 -17.72
CA PRO A 120 -17.03 -13.35 -19.02
C PRO A 120 -16.63 -14.70 -19.64
N ALA A 121 -17.55 -15.28 -20.41
CA ALA A 121 -17.27 -16.50 -21.14
C ALA A 121 -16.08 -16.28 -22.09
N PRO A 122 -15.16 -17.25 -22.19
CA PRO A 122 -14.05 -17.15 -23.12
C PRO A 122 -14.57 -17.04 -24.55
N GLY A 123 -13.80 -16.36 -25.41
CA GLY A 123 -14.14 -16.21 -26.82
C GLY A 123 -14.20 -17.56 -27.56
N PRO A 124 -14.69 -17.57 -28.81
CA PRO A 124 -14.79 -18.79 -29.61
C PRO A 124 -13.44 -19.52 -29.66
N GLU A 125 -13.49 -20.86 -29.54
CA GLU A 125 -12.31 -21.74 -29.46
C GLU A 125 -11.34 -21.46 -28.28
N GLY A 126 -11.81 -20.77 -27.23
CA GLY A 126 -10.97 -20.39 -26.09
C GLY A 126 -10.02 -19.24 -26.44
N SER A 127 -10.29 -18.50 -27.50
CA SER A 127 -9.55 -17.30 -27.85
C SER A 127 -9.89 -16.14 -26.92
N GLY A 128 -8.91 -15.29 -26.62
CA GLY A 128 -9.07 -14.10 -25.79
C GLY A 128 -8.13 -14.04 -24.59
N PRO A 129 -8.01 -12.87 -23.95
CA PRO A 129 -7.22 -12.71 -22.74
C PRO A 129 -7.84 -13.50 -21.58
N VAL A 130 -6.98 -14.05 -20.73
CA VAL A 130 -7.40 -14.69 -19.47
C VAL A 130 -7.99 -13.61 -18.54
N PRO A 131 -9.14 -13.85 -17.88
CA PRO A 131 -9.69 -12.92 -16.92
C PRO A 131 -8.70 -12.53 -15.82
N LEU A 132 -8.59 -11.22 -15.57
CA LEU A 132 -7.85 -10.67 -14.45
C LEU A 132 -8.46 -11.19 -13.16
N THR A 133 -7.60 -11.68 -12.28
CA THR A 133 -7.98 -12.23 -10.99
C THR A 133 -7.14 -11.53 -9.92
N PRO A 134 -7.74 -11.08 -8.81
CA PRO A 134 -6.97 -10.55 -7.70
C PRO A 134 -6.06 -11.66 -7.12
N PRO A 135 -4.96 -11.31 -6.45
CA PRO A 135 -4.12 -12.33 -5.83
C PRO A 135 -4.90 -13.16 -4.82
N ASP A 136 -4.53 -14.43 -4.73
CA ASP A 136 -5.06 -15.36 -3.76
C ASP A 136 -4.72 -14.91 -2.32
N PRO A 137 -5.71 -14.66 -1.46
CA PRO A 137 -5.45 -14.25 -0.07
C PRO A 137 -4.75 -15.33 0.77
N GLU A 138 -4.82 -16.60 0.37
CA GLU A 138 -4.28 -17.72 1.15
C GLU A 138 -2.80 -18.02 0.86
N CYS A 139 -2.26 -17.49 -0.24
CA CYS A 139 -0.87 -17.71 -0.63
C CYS A 139 0.00 -16.50 -0.25
N TRP A 140 1.16 -16.71 0.37
CA TRP A 140 2.14 -15.63 0.52
C TRP A 140 3.01 -15.47 -0.73
N GLY A 141 3.24 -14.23 -1.15
CA GLY A 141 4.11 -13.87 -2.25
C GLY A 141 4.29 -12.35 -2.39
N PRO A 142 4.94 -11.89 -3.47
CA PRO A 142 5.22 -10.47 -3.67
C PRO A 142 3.97 -9.59 -3.64
N ALA A 143 2.85 -10.08 -4.17
CA ALA A 143 1.58 -9.35 -4.15
C ALA A 143 1.06 -9.14 -2.72
N GLN A 144 1.12 -10.18 -1.87
CA GLN A 144 0.69 -10.12 -0.47
C GLN A 144 1.63 -9.25 0.37
N ARG A 145 2.95 -9.28 0.10
CA ARG A 145 3.89 -8.33 0.69
C ARG A 145 3.51 -6.89 0.38
N ARG A 146 3.15 -6.60 -0.89
CA ARG A 146 2.74 -5.25 -1.31
C ARG A 146 1.41 -4.83 -0.72
N LEU A 147 0.42 -5.72 -0.66
CA LEU A 147 -0.86 -5.49 0.01
C LEU A 147 -0.67 -5.21 1.50
N GLY A 148 0.15 -6.00 2.19
CA GLY A 148 0.47 -5.78 3.60
C GLY A 148 1.14 -4.43 3.84
N ALA A 149 1.99 -3.99 2.92
CA ALA A 149 2.62 -2.68 3.01
C ALA A 149 1.66 -1.52 2.70
N ASP A 150 0.73 -1.69 1.77
CA ASP A 150 -0.35 -0.71 1.53
C ASP A 150 -1.27 -0.62 2.77
N GLU A 151 -1.55 -1.73 3.44
CA GLU A 151 -2.28 -1.78 4.73
C GLU A 151 -1.52 -1.10 5.88
N VAL A 152 -0.19 -1.24 5.94
CA VAL A 152 0.64 -0.50 6.90
C VAL A 152 0.57 1.00 6.64
N ALA A 153 0.52 1.42 5.38
CA ALA A 153 0.43 2.82 5.00
C ALA A 153 -0.93 3.44 5.36
N SER A 154 -2.04 2.75 5.07
CA SER A 154 -3.40 3.21 5.41
C SER A 154 -3.65 3.18 6.93
N GLY A 155 -3.20 2.11 7.59
CA GLY A 155 -3.37 1.86 9.03
C GLY A 155 -2.25 2.38 9.91
N TRP A 156 -1.50 3.41 9.49
CA TRP A 156 -0.25 3.83 10.14
C TRP A 156 -0.35 3.94 11.67
N ALA A 157 -1.37 4.62 12.18
CA ALA A 157 -1.54 4.86 13.62
C ALA A 157 -1.66 3.55 14.42
N VAL A 158 -2.34 2.55 13.85
CA VAL A 158 -2.54 1.24 14.48
C VAL A 158 -1.22 0.47 14.54
N TRP A 159 -0.51 0.40 13.41
CA TRP A 159 0.78 -0.28 13.32
C TRP A 159 1.85 0.36 14.21
N ARG A 160 1.86 1.70 14.26
CA ARG A 160 2.77 2.45 15.10
C ARG A 160 2.55 2.16 16.59
N GLY A 161 1.29 2.10 17.04
CA GLY A 161 0.94 1.74 18.42
C GLY A 161 1.39 0.32 18.79
N ARG A 162 1.18 -0.66 17.92
CA ARG A 162 1.64 -2.06 18.14
C ARG A 162 3.15 -2.17 18.29
N ALA A 163 3.91 -1.42 17.48
CA ALA A 163 5.36 -1.39 17.59
C ALA A 163 5.82 -0.85 18.96
N GLU A 164 5.13 0.16 19.48
CA GLU A 164 5.36 0.73 20.82
C GLU A 164 5.09 -0.31 21.92
N GLU A 165 3.94 -0.98 21.90
CA GLU A 165 3.59 -2.05 22.85
C GLU A 165 4.62 -3.19 22.86
N GLY A 166 5.08 -3.60 21.67
CA GLY A 166 6.12 -4.62 21.52
C GLY A 166 7.48 -4.20 22.08
N THR A 167 7.79 -2.90 22.12
CA THR A 167 8.99 -2.39 22.79
C THR A 167 8.84 -2.38 24.32
N VAL A 168 7.69 -1.96 24.84
CA VAL A 168 7.41 -1.95 26.28
C VAL A 168 7.46 -3.36 26.86
N ARG A 169 6.87 -4.35 26.17
CA ARG A 169 6.88 -5.75 26.62
C ARG A 169 8.28 -6.38 26.67
N ARG A 170 9.19 -5.99 25.76
CA ARG A 170 10.59 -6.45 25.80
C ARG A 170 11.38 -5.81 26.95
N ALA A 171 11.07 -4.55 27.30
CA ALA A 171 11.70 -3.88 28.43
C ALA A 171 11.28 -4.51 29.78
N ASP A 172 10.01 -4.86 29.96
CA ASP A 172 9.50 -5.51 31.18
C ASP A 172 10.03 -6.93 31.38
N GLY A 173 10.32 -7.66 30.30
CA GLY A 173 10.90 -9.02 30.35
C GLY A 173 12.37 -9.09 30.77
N THR A 174 13.02 -7.96 31.03
CA THR A 174 14.44 -7.90 31.47
C THR A 174 14.58 -7.73 32.99
N SER A 175 13.48 -7.80 33.75
CA SER A 175 13.50 -7.73 35.22
C SER A 175 12.99 -9.03 35.83
N GLY A 176 13.82 -10.07 35.81
CA GLY A 176 13.44 -11.37 36.36
C GLY A 176 14.57 -12.38 36.41
N ASP A 177 15.61 -12.10 37.20
CA ASP A 177 16.32 -13.15 37.93
C ASP A 177 17.20 -12.55 39.05
N GLN A 178 16.70 -12.64 40.28
CA GLN A 178 17.45 -12.75 41.53
C GLN A 178 16.45 -12.93 42.68
N ASP A 179 15.86 -14.13 42.76
CA ASP A 179 15.40 -14.64 44.05
C ASP A 179 16.54 -15.47 44.63
N GLY A 180 17.22 -14.88 45.61
CA GLY A 180 18.35 -15.44 46.31
C GLY A 180 18.60 -14.69 47.61
N ASP A 181 18.14 -15.31 48.68
CA ASP A 181 18.66 -15.24 50.05
C ASP A 181 18.09 -14.17 51.00
N GLU A 182 17.32 -14.67 51.97
CA GLU A 182 16.84 -13.98 53.16
C GLU A 182 18.01 -13.75 54.13
N GLY A 183 18.23 -12.49 54.52
CA GLY A 183 19.20 -12.12 55.55
C GLY A 183 18.85 -10.79 56.20
N GLU A 184 18.05 -10.84 57.28
CA GLU A 184 17.78 -9.72 58.17
C GLU A 184 19.07 -9.18 58.82
N GLY A 185 19.23 -7.85 58.83
CA GLY A 185 20.20 -7.21 59.73
C GLY A 185 20.50 -5.74 59.47
N GLY A 186 19.83 -4.84 60.20
CA GLY A 186 20.53 -3.77 60.93
C GLY A 186 20.83 -2.43 60.24
N THR A 187 20.05 -1.42 60.66
CA THR A 187 20.49 -0.06 61.09
C THR A 187 21.11 0.95 60.10
N ALA A 188 20.36 2.05 59.93
CA ALA A 188 20.73 3.44 60.21
C ALA A 188 21.64 4.27 59.26
N ARG A 189 21.04 5.39 58.82
CA ARG A 189 21.57 6.76 58.57
C ARG A 189 22.15 7.12 57.19
N ASP A 190 21.35 7.92 56.49
CA ASP A 190 21.61 9.34 56.12
C ASP A 190 22.83 9.64 55.22
N VAL A 191 22.59 9.87 53.92
CA VAL A 191 23.35 10.83 53.09
C VAL A 191 22.47 11.34 51.94
N VAL A 192 22.28 12.66 51.90
CA VAL A 192 21.84 13.45 50.74
C VAL A 192 22.78 13.26 49.55
N LYS A 193 22.22 12.94 48.37
CA LYS A 193 22.71 13.47 47.09
C LYS A 193 21.72 13.21 45.95
N THR A 194 21.23 14.29 45.37
CA THR A 194 20.80 14.30 43.97
C THR A 194 21.95 13.86 43.06
N PRO A 195 21.62 13.15 41.98
CA PRO A 195 22.07 13.57 40.66
C PRO A 195 20.84 13.68 39.77
N ASP A 196 20.51 14.89 39.32
CA ASP A 196 20.74 15.27 37.93
C ASP A 196 21.52 14.20 37.14
N GLY A 197 20.74 13.37 36.46
CA GLY A 197 21.19 12.30 35.61
C GLY A 197 20.16 12.21 34.50
N THR A 198 20.30 13.08 33.51
CA THR A 198 19.74 12.86 32.17
C THR A 198 20.27 11.49 31.71
N ALA A 199 19.51 10.44 32.02
CA ALA A 199 19.76 9.13 31.47
C ALA A 199 19.69 9.29 29.95
N PRO A 200 20.67 8.81 29.17
CA PRO A 200 20.45 8.71 27.75
C PRO A 200 19.24 7.79 27.60
N ARG A 201 18.16 8.34 27.04
CA ARG A 201 17.04 7.56 26.54
C ARG A 201 17.66 6.51 25.63
N ARG A 202 17.80 5.28 26.11
CA ARG A 202 18.32 4.18 25.29
C ARG A 202 17.38 4.05 24.11
N GLU A 203 17.85 4.47 22.96
CA GLU A 203 17.20 4.24 21.68
C GLU A 203 17.27 2.74 21.37
N GLU A 204 16.38 1.96 21.98
CA GLU A 204 16.22 0.53 21.67
C GLU A 204 15.31 0.36 20.44
N GLY A 205 15.72 1.00 19.34
CA GLY A 205 15.34 0.61 17.97
C GLY A 205 16.31 -0.40 17.35
N GLY A 206 17.34 -0.84 18.11
CA GLY A 206 18.48 -1.61 17.61
C GLY A 206 18.22 -3.09 17.28
N GLY A 207 17.04 -3.63 17.58
CA GLY A 207 16.70 -5.03 17.24
C GLY A 207 16.53 -5.24 15.73
N SER A 208 15.90 -4.30 15.05
CA SER A 208 15.60 -4.40 13.62
C SER A 208 16.80 -4.13 12.72
N LEU A 209 17.71 -3.24 13.13
CA LEU A 209 18.98 -3.02 12.42
C LEU A 209 19.93 -4.24 12.50
N ARG A 210 19.69 -5.19 13.42
CA ARG A 210 20.42 -6.47 13.42
C ARG A 210 19.87 -7.45 12.38
N HIS A 211 18.63 -7.24 11.93
CA HIS A 211 17.97 -8.09 10.96
C HIS A 211 18.67 -7.99 9.59
N PRO A 212 19.19 -9.09 9.01
CA PRO A 212 19.93 -9.05 7.75
C PRO A 212 19.07 -8.55 6.58
N GLY A 213 17.80 -8.97 6.50
CA GLY A 213 16.89 -8.52 5.44
C GLY A 213 16.56 -7.02 5.52
N VAL A 214 16.43 -6.47 6.73
CA VAL A 214 16.19 -5.02 6.91
C VAL A 214 17.41 -4.21 6.48
N ARG A 215 18.62 -4.65 6.85
CA ARG A 215 19.85 -3.98 6.41
C ARG A 215 20.00 -4.01 4.90
N ARG A 216 19.65 -5.13 4.26
CA ARG A 216 19.63 -5.26 2.80
C ARG A 216 18.65 -4.25 2.20
N ALA A 217 17.39 -4.25 2.64
CA ALA A 217 16.36 -3.34 2.15
C ALA A 217 16.77 -1.86 2.27
N LEU A 218 17.30 -1.44 3.42
CA LEU A 218 17.78 -0.06 3.63
C LEU A 218 18.99 0.29 2.76
N SER A 219 19.90 -0.66 2.52
CA SER A 219 21.04 -0.47 1.62
C SER A 219 20.58 -0.30 0.17
N GLU A 220 19.64 -1.12 -0.30
CA GLU A 220 19.08 -1.04 -1.64
C GLU A 220 18.25 0.25 -1.83
N ALA A 221 17.44 0.62 -0.83
CA ALA A 221 16.74 1.91 -0.83
C ALA A 221 17.72 3.09 -0.92
N ARG A 222 18.90 3.01 -0.28
CA ARG A 222 19.95 4.03 -0.42
C ARG A 222 20.58 4.04 -1.80
N ALA A 223 20.71 2.89 -2.46
CA ALA A 223 21.26 2.80 -3.82
C ALA A 223 20.40 3.56 -4.85
N TYR A 224 19.09 3.66 -4.63
CA TYR A 224 18.18 4.48 -5.44
C TYR A 224 18.56 5.97 -5.52
N LEU A 225 19.35 6.48 -4.57
CA LEU A 225 19.86 7.86 -4.61
C LEU A 225 21.01 8.05 -5.62
N ILE A 226 21.62 6.96 -6.06
CA ILE A 226 22.74 6.94 -7.02
C ILE A 226 22.23 6.51 -8.39
N ASP A 227 21.43 5.45 -8.43
CA ASP A 227 20.79 4.93 -9.64
C ASP A 227 19.27 4.94 -9.45
N PRO A 228 18.58 6.00 -9.93
CA PRO A 228 17.15 6.17 -9.71
C PRO A 228 16.34 4.97 -10.24
N PRO A 229 15.39 4.45 -9.45
CA PRO A 229 14.62 3.28 -9.85
C PRO A 229 13.57 3.64 -10.92
N PRO A 230 12.94 2.63 -11.55
CA PRO A 230 11.81 2.84 -12.44
C PRO A 230 10.68 3.64 -11.76
N PRO A 231 9.89 4.41 -12.52
CA PRO A 231 8.79 5.20 -11.97
C PRO A 231 7.83 4.36 -11.11
N GLY A 232 7.28 4.94 -10.06
CA GLY A 232 6.38 4.23 -9.14
C GLY A 232 7.07 3.37 -8.07
N ARG A 233 8.39 3.11 -8.17
CA ARG A 233 9.13 2.42 -7.10
C ARG A 233 9.07 3.14 -5.76
N ILE A 234 9.07 4.47 -5.82
CA ILE A 234 9.01 5.37 -4.68
C ILE A 234 7.73 6.19 -4.85
N ARG A 235 6.74 5.92 -4.01
CA ARG A 235 5.46 6.66 -3.95
C ARG A 235 5.42 7.47 -2.67
N SER A 236 4.88 8.68 -2.78
CA SER A 236 4.87 9.64 -1.69
C SER A 236 3.52 10.34 -1.58
N ALA A 237 2.82 10.11 -0.47
CA ALA A 237 1.52 10.69 -0.18
C ALA A 237 1.61 11.69 0.98
N PHE A 238 0.69 12.65 1.01
CA PHE A 238 0.57 13.55 2.17
C PHE A 238 0.13 12.76 3.40
N ALA A 239 0.74 13.06 4.55
CA ALA A 239 0.30 12.58 5.85
C ALA A 239 -0.14 13.79 6.70
N SER A 240 -0.52 13.56 7.96
CA SER A 240 -0.90 14.65 8.85
C SER A 240 0.26 15.62 9.10
N GLY A 241 -0.04 16.93 9.07
CA GLY A 241 0.94 17.99 9.24
C GLY A 241 1.79 18.23 7.99
N ALA A 242 3.09 18.45 8.16
CA ALA A 242 4.05 18.60 7.06
C ALA A 242 4.71 17.27 6.64
N ALA A 243 4.30 16.16 7.26
CA ALA A 243 4.88 14.85 7.03
C ALA A 243 4.31 14.20 5.77
N ARG A 244 5.05 13.22 5.25
CA ARG A 244 4.65 12.40 4.12
C ARG A 244 4.76 10.94 4.48
N THR A 245 3.83 10.14 3.96
CA THR A 245 3.92 8.68 3.98
C THR A 245 4.64 8.26 2.71
N LEU A 246 5.76 7.58 2.87
CA LEU A 246 6.56 7.01 1.79
C LEU A 246 6.32 5.53 1.68
N ARG A 247 6.15 5.08 0.45
CA ARG A 247 6.09 3.68 0.07
C ARG A 247 7.21 3.42 -0.93
N VAL A 248 8.13 2.55 -0.56
CA VAL A 248 9.32 2.24 -1.35
C VAL A 248 9.41 0.74 -1.54
N ASP A 249 9.58 0.30 -2.76
CA ASP A 249 9.61 -1.11 -3.12
C ASP A 249 10.96 -1.53 -3.70
N GLY A 250 11.30 -2.80 -3.55
CA GLY A 250 12.46 -3.40 -4.18
C GLY A 250 12.31 -4.91 -4.33
N PRO A 251 13.30 -5.58 -4.93
CA PRO A 251 13.24 -7.02 -5.15
C PRO A 251 13.14 -7.77 -3.82
N GLY A 252 11.95 -8.29 -3.51
CA GLY A 252 11.70 -9.07 -2.30
C GLY A 252 11.42 -8.25 -1.03
N TRP A 253 11.27 -6.93 -1.11
CA TRP A 253 10.98 -6.11 0.06
C TRP A 253 10.10 -4.90 -0.22
N SER A 254 9.45 -4.45 0.85
CA SER A 254 8.57 -3.28 0.88
C SER A 254 8.91 -2.45 2.10
N LEU A 255 9.15 -1.15 1.93
CA LEU A 255 9.34 -0.19 3.00
C LEU A 255 8.18 0.80 3.03
N VAL A 256 7.64 1.03 4.22
CA VAL A 256 6.61 2.02 4.50
C VAL A 256 7.12 2.93 5.60
N ALA A 257 7.11 4.24 5.40
CA ALA A 257 7.69 5.16 6.38
C ALA A 257 6.92 6.46 6.47
N ARG A 258 7.05 7.11 7.62
CA ARG A 258 6.69 8.52 7.77
C ARG A 258 7.96 9.35 7.90
N THR A 259 8.05 10.42 7.12
CA THR A 259 9.24 11.30 7.09
C THR A 259 9.57 11.94 8.46
N ASP A 260 8.59 12.01 9.36
CA ASP A 260 8.68 12.60 10.70
C ASP A 260 8.74 11.58 11.84
N ASP A 261 8.79 10.27 11.56
CA ASP A 261 8.70 9.23 12.60
C ASP A 261 9.67 8.07 12.30
N MET A 262 9.15 6.90 11.94
CA MET A 262 9.88 5.64 11.77
C MET A 262 9.54 4.98 10.42
N ALA A 263 10.05 3.78 10.20
CA ALA A 263 9.70 2.96 9.05
C ALA A 263 9.31 1.54 9.45
N PHE A 264 8.68 0.83 8.54
CA PHE A 264 8.39 -0.60 8.59
C PHE A 264 8.94 -1.24 7.33
N VAL A 265 9.49 -2.45 7.46
CA VAL A 265 9.97 -3.26 6.35
C VAL A 265 9.21 -4.58 6.35
N LEU A 266 8.71 -4.98 5.19
CA LEU A 266 8.14 -6.30 4.93
C LEU A 266 9.03 -7.00 3.92
N LEU A 267 9.21 -8.32 4.08
CA LEU A 267 10.13 -9.12 3.28
C LEU A 267 9.39 -10.33 2.69
N ASP A 268 9.73 -10.74 1.47
CA ASP A 268 9.18 -11.97 0.88
C ASP A 268 9.60 -13.21 1.68
N GLU A 269 10.84 -13.22 2.17
CA GLU A 269 11.38 -14.33 2.96
C GLU A 269 10.76 -14.50 4.35
N GLU A 270 10.02 -13.49 4.84
CA GLU A 270 9.39 -13.51 6.18
C GLU A 270 7.89 -13.18 6.08
N PRO A 271 7.07 -14.19 5.72
CA PRO A 271 5.65 -14.04 5.55
C PRO A 271 4.93 -13.49 6.77
N GLY A 272 4.10 -12.46 6.57
CA GLY A 272 3.26 -11.87 7.62
C GLY A 272 4.01 -11.02 8.65
N GLU A 273 5.34 -10.92 8.56
CA GLU A 273 6.14 -10.11 9.49
C GLU A 273 6.23 -8.66 9.03
N VAL A 274 6.04 -7.74 10.00
CA VAL A 274 6.19 -6.30 9.80
C VAL A 274 7.28 -5.80 10.73
N LEU A 275 8.45 -5.53 10.15
CA LEU A 275 9.68 -5.27 10.90
C LEU A 275 9.85 -3.76 11.15
N PRO A 276 9.69 -3.27 12.40
CA PRO A 276 9.81 -1.85 12.71
C PRO A 276 11.26 -1.38 12.62
N VAL A 277 11.53 -0.29 11.92
CA VAL A 277 12.84 0.38 11.86
C VAL A 277 12.72 1.72 12.57
N GLY A 278 13.37 1.84 13.73
CA GLY A 278 13.38 3.08 14.50
C GLY A 278 14.02 4.23 13.72
N ARG A 279 13.67 5.47 14.10
CA ARG A 279 14.13 6.69 13.44
C ARG A 279 15.66 6.78 13.33
N GLY A 280 16.37 6.69 14.45
CA GLY A 280 17.83 6.85 14.49
C GLY A 280 18.32 8.15 13.79
N PRO A 281 19.65 8.28 13.59
CA PRO A 281 20.23 9.47 12.96
C PRO A 281 20.16 9.45 11.43
N GLU A 282 20.15 8.28 10.79
CA GLU A 282 20.28 8.15 9.34
C GLU A 282 18.95 8.15 8.57
N LEU A 283 17.89 7.52 9.13
CA LEU A 283 16.63 7.33 8.42
C LEU A 283 16.00 8.67 7.97
N PRO A 284 15.97 9.74 8.79
CA PRO A 284 15.37 11.00 8.35
C PRO A 284 16.05 11.59 7.11
N GLY A 285 17.37 11.42 6.98
CA GLY A 285 18.11 11.87 5.79
C GLY A 285 17.73 11.06 4.56
N LEU A 286 17.70 9.74 4.71
CA LEU A 286 17.30 8.82 3.63
C LEU A 286 15.87 9.10 3.15
N LEU A 287 14.90 9.21 4.07
CA LEU A 287 13.49 9.45 3.72
C LEU A 287 13.29 10.78 2.99
N ARG A 288 13.99 11.85 3.39
CA ARG A 288 13.92 13.13 2.66
C ARG A 288 14.46 13.02 1.24
N SER A 289 15.57 12.30 1.05
CA SER A 289 16.14 12.09 -0.28
C SER A 289 15.25 11.22 -1.17
N LEU A 290 14.63 10.18 -0.60
CA LEU A 290 13.67 9.35 -1.32
C LEU A 290 12.40 10.13 -1.69
N ASP A 291 11.85 10.95 -0.78
CA ASP A 291 10.70 11.80 -1.10
C ASP A 291 10.98 12.77 -2.26
N ALA A 292 12.21 13.27 -2.37
CA ALA A 292 12.61 14.14 -3.46
C ALA A 292 12.66 13.42 -4.83
N LEU A 293 12.86 12.09 -4.84
CA LEU A 293 12.82 11.27 -6.06
C LEU A 293 11.42 10.79 -6.43
N ALA A 294 10.47 10.81 -5.48
CA ALA A 294 9.12 10.33 -5.72
C ALA A 294 8.41 11.16 -6.80
N ALA A 295 7.73 10.48 -7.73
CA ALA A 295 6.88 11.13 -8.71
C ALA A 295 5.77 11.92 -7.98
N ARG A 296 5.45 13.11 -8.50
CA ARG A 296 4.38 13.95 -7.97
C ARG A 296 3.12 13.76 -8.83
N PRO A 297 1.93 13.62 -8.23
CA PRO A 297 0.68 13.73 -8.98
C PRO A 297 0.65 15.06 -9.74
N VAL A 298 0.23 15.02 -11.01
CA VAL A 298 0.03 16.18 -11.87
C VAL A 298 -1.35 16.78 -11.67
#